data_AF-A8U2Y3-F1
#
_entry.id   AF-A8U2Y3-F1
#
_cell.length_a   1.000
_cell.length_b   1.000
_cell.length_c   1.000
_cell.angle_alpha   90.00
_cell.angle_beta   90.00
_cell.angle_gamma   90.00
#
_symmetry.space_group_name_H-M   'P 1'
#
loop_
_entity.id
_entity.type
_entity.pdbx_description
1 polymer ?
#
loop_
_entity_poly.entity_id
_entity_poly.type
_entity_poly.pdbx_seq_one_letter_code
_entity_poly.pdbx_strand_id
1 'polypeptide(L)'
;MSDPNSESITGTILADVIVAAQGSDTVSSFEGDDLVYGNQGADFIDLGPGNDTGYGGQAKDTLLGGDGDDVLYGNNGVDVLSGGGGNDVILGGNGCCHVNSSS
;
A
#
# COMPACT_ATOMS: atom_id res chain seq x y z
N MET A 1 -12.58 20.20 6.23
CA MET A 1 -11.32 20.93 5.94
C MET A 1 -10.44 19.95 5.20
N SER A 2 -9.73 20.36 4.15
CA SER A 2 -8.70 19.52 3.52
C SER A 2 -7.56 19.32 4.53
N ASP A 3 -7.13 18.08 4.74
CA ASP A 3 -5.93 17.79 5.51
C ASP A 3 -4.72 18.39 4.75
N PRO A 4 -3.95 19.32 5.34
CA PRO A 4 -2.83 19.96 4.65
C PRO A 4 -1.64 19.02 4.41
N ASN A 5 -1.63 17.83 5.02
CA ASN A 5 -0.59 16.83 4.80
C ASN A 5 -1.06 15.69 3.86
N SER A 6 -2.21 15.85 3.19
CA SER A 6 -2.62 14.86 2.19
C SER A 6 -1.87 15.12 0.89
N GLU A 7 -1.02 14.18 0.51
CA GLU A 7 -0.19 14.20 -0.68
C GLU A 7 -0.66 13.23 -1.76
N SER A 8 -0.34 13.57 -3.02
CA SER A 8 -0.41 12.64 -4.14
C SER A 8 1.01 12.40 -4.64
N ILE A 9 1.45 11.15 -4.55
CA ILE A 9 2.81 10.72 -4.86
C ILE A 9 2.74 9.74 -6.02
N THR A 10 3.62 9.95 -7.00
CA THR A 10 3.76 9.08 -8.16
C THR A 10 5.21 8.68 -8.30
N GLY A 11 5.45 7.36 -8.34
CA GLY A 11 6.76 6.76 -8.61
C GLY A 11 7.13 6.79 -10.09
N THR A 12 8.04 5.90 -10.45
CA THR A 12 8.60 5.73 -11.79
C THR A 12 8.41 4.30 -12.28
N ILE A 13 9.03 3.93 -13.40
CA ILE A 13 9.00 2.54 -13.89
C ILE A 13 10.15 1.69 -13.32
N LEU A 14 10.80 2.19 -12.28
CA LEU A 14 11.97 1.59 -11.64
C LEU A 14 11.64 1.41 -10.17
N ALA A 15 12.37 0.51 -9.52
CA ALA A 15 12.29 0.33 -8.08
C ALA A 15 12.46 1.65 -7.31
N ASP A 16 11.41 2.02 -6.60
CA ASP A 16 11.31 3.23 -5.81
C ASP A 16 11.21 2.94 -4.31
N VAL A 17 11.55 3.96 -3.50
CA VAL A 17 11.29 3.96 -2.06
C VAL A 17 10.45 5.20 -1.76
N ILE A 18 9.19 4.97 -1.39
CA ILE A 18 8.20 6.04 -1.16
C ILE A 18 7.80 6.06 0.32
N VAL A 19 7.72 7.27 0.88
CA VAL A 19 7.29 7.51 2.26
C VAL A 19 6.27 8.65 2.24
N ALA A 20 5.01 8.34 2.57
CA ALA A 20 3.89 9.30 2.55
C ALA A 20 3.77 10.12 3.86
N ALA A 21 4.26 9.54 4.97
CA ALA A 21 4.51 10.19 6.25
C ALA A 21 3.27 10.52 7.10
N GLN A 22 2.62 11.65 6.91
CA GLN A 22 1.44 12.04 7.70
C GLN A 22 0.38 12.55 6.75
N GLY A 23 -0.88 12.22 7.01
CA GLY A 23 -1.99 12.67 6.18
C GLY A 23 -2.62 11.49 5.47
N SER A 24 -3.78 11.69 4.85
CA SER A 24 -4.42 10.63 4.06
C SER A 24 -3.91 10.73 2.63
N ASP A 25 -2.97 9.88 2.27
CA ASP A 25 -2.20 10.03 1.05
C ASP A 25 -2.72 9.17 -0.10
N THR A 26 -2.37 9.54 -1.33
CA THR A 26 -2.59 8.71 -2.52
C THR A 26 -1.25 8.44 -3.20
N VAL A 27 -0.81 7.20 -3.15
CA VAL A 27 0.46 6.74 -3.74
C VAL A 27 0.17 5.81 -4.91
N SER A 28 0.86 6.03 -6.03
CA SER A 28 0.95 5.09 -7.15
C SER A 28 2.42 4.91 -7.49
N SER A 29 3.01 3.75 -7.20
CA SER A 29 4.45 3.54 -7.39
C SER A 29 4.84 3.12 -8.81
N PHE A 30 3.87 2.72 -9.65
CA PHE A 30 4.00 2.41 -11.07
C PHE A 30 4.53 0.99 -11.36
N GLU A 31 5.67 0.84 -12.03
CA GLU A 31 6.26 -0.47 -12.35
C GLU A 31 7.59 -0.58 -11.62
N GLY A 32 8.02 -1.80 -11.31
CA GLY A 32 9.29 -2.04 -10.64
C GLY A 32 9.06 -2.68 -9.28
N ASP A 33 10.13 -3.13 -8.62
CA ASP A 33 10.03 -3.72 -7.28
C ASP A 33 10.11 -2.61 -6.23
N ASP A 34 8.96 -2.17 -5.72
CA ASP A 34 8.80 -0.96 -4.93
C ASP A 34 8.71 -1.21 -3.42
N LEU A 35 9.08 -0.19 -2.64
CA LEU A 35 8.92 -0.17 -1.19
C LEU A 35 8.16 1.09 -0.76
N VAL A 36 6.94 0.92 -0.26
CA VAL A 36 6.06 2.04 0.10
C VAL A 36 5.64 2.01 1.57
N TYR A 37 5.72 3.16 2.24
CA TYR A 37 5.26 3.38 3.61
C TYR A 37 4.20 4.49 3.70
N GLY A 38 2.95 4.14 3.99
CA GLY A 38 1.85 5.09 4.26
C GLY A 38 2.06 5.87 5.56
N ASN A 39 2.37 5.15 6.64
CA ASN A 39 2.62 5.67 8.00
C ASN A 39 1.36 6.14 8.73
N GLN A 40 1.01 7.42 8.71
CA GLN A 40 -0.10 7.95 9.50
C GLN A 40 -1.18 8.52 8.59
N GLY A 41 -2.39 7.98 8.66
CA GLY A 41 -3.55 8.52 7.95
C GLY A 41 -4.29 7.42 7.23
N ALA A 42 -5.39 7.75 6.56
CA ALA A 42 -6.13 6.76 5.80
C ALA A 42 -5.60 6.75 4.37
N ASP A 43 -4.62 5.89 4.10
CA ASP A 43 -3.86 5.94 2.86
C ASP A 43 -4.47 5.08 1.76
N PHE A 44 -4.31 5.52 0.52
CA PHE A 44 -4.53 4.71 -0.67
C PHE A 44 -3.19 4.48 -1.37
N ILE A 45 -2.76 3.22 -1.44
CA ILE A 45 -1.48 2.80 -2.00
C ILE A 45 -1.73 1.78 -3.10
N ASP A 46 -1.30 2.10 -4.30
CA ASP A 46 -1.28 1.20 -5.47
C ASP A 46 0.19 0.95 -5.85
N LEU A 47 0.66 -0.28 -5.66
CA LEU A 47 2.05 -0.65 -5.90
C LEU A 47 2.30 -0.92 -7.40
N GLY A 48 1.32 -1.48 -8.10
CA GLY A 48 1.37 -1.71 -9.53
C GLY A 48 2.09 -3.03 -9.88
N PRO A 49 2.62 -3.20 -11.11
CA PRO A 49 3.33 -4.42 -11.48
C PRO A 49 4.76 -4.46 -10.92
N GLY A 50 5.13 -5.56 -10.26
CA GLY A 50 6.40 -5.68 -9.56
C GLY A 50 6.34 -6.69 -8.44
N ASN A 51 7.47 -7.05 -7.82
CA ASN A 51 7.43 -7.74 -6.53
C ASN A 51 7.59 -6.71 -5.42
N ASP A 52 6.46 -6.22 -4.93
CA ASP A 52 6.43 -5.01 -4.14
C ASP A 52 6.33 -5.28 -2.64
N THR A 53 6.65 -4.27 -1.85
CA THR A 53 6.41 -4.29 -0.40
C THR A 53 5.70 -3.02 0.05
N GLY A 54 4.47 -3.19 0.56
CA GLY A 54 3.63 -2.09 1.04
C GLY A 54 3.35 -2.16 2.54
N TYR A 55 3.45 -1.03 3.23
CA TYR A 55 3.04 -0.85 4.62
C TYR A 55 1.99 0.25 4.73
N GLY A 56 0.78 -0.08 5.18
CA GLY A 56 -0.31 0.89 5.42
C GLY A 56 0.03 1.82 6.57
N GLY A 57 0.07 1.28 7.78
CA GLY A 57 0.55 2.02 8.95
C GLY A 57 -0.52 2.16 10.00
N GLN A 58 -0.99 3.38 10.25
CA GLN A 58 -2.04 3.67 11.22
C GLN A 58 -3.28 4.18 10.52
N ALA A 59 -4.44 3.80 11.06
CA ALA A 59 -5.77 4.15 10.56
C ALA A 59 -6.23 3.17 9.48
N LYS A 60 -7.17 3.56 8.63
CA LYS A 60 -7.80 2.64 7.69
C LYS A 60 -7.15 2.82 6.33
N ASP A 61 -6.37 1.84 5.92
CA ASP A 61 -5.62 1.90 4.67
C ASP A 61 -6.25 1.04 3.58
N THR A 62 -5.93 1.36 2.33
CA THR A 62 -6.17 0.52 1.15
C THR A 62 -4.85 0.29 0.44
N LEU A 63 -4.41 -0.97 0.39
CA LEU A 63 -3.19 -1.37 -0.33
C LEU A 63 -3.56 -2.34 -1.45
N LEU A 64 -3.11 -2.02 -2.66
CA LEU A 64 -3.18 -2.88 -3.84
C LEU A 64 -1.74 -3.25 -4.20
N GLY A 65 -1.44 -4.54 -4.25
CA GLY A 65 -0.18 -5.10 -4.75
C GLY A 65 -0.12 -4.90 -6.25
N GLY A 66 -0.70 -5.80 -7.01
CA GLY A 66 -0.82 -5.66 -8.46
C GLY A 66 -0.50 -6.97 -9.12
N ASP A 67 0.34 -6.96 -10.15
CA ASP A 67 0.85 -8.21 -10.74
C ASP A 67 2.28 -8.45 -10.20
N GLY A 68 2.53 -9.61 -9.60
CA GLY A 68 3.83 -10.02 -9.07
C GLY A 68 3.70 -10.66 -7.69
N ASP A 69 4.82 -11.10 -7.10
CA ASP A 69 4.80 -11.73 -5.77
C ASP A 69 4.97 -10.65 -4.68
N ASP A 70 3.85 -10.16 -4.13
CA ASP A 70 3.84 -8.98 -3.25
C ASP A 70 3.88 -9.30 -1.75
N VAL A 71 4.33 -8.34 -0.95
CA VAL A 71 4.26 -8.38 0.52
C VAL A 71 3.54 -7.16 1.09
N LEU A 72 2.34 -7.37 1.62
CA LEU A 72 1.47 -6.29 2.11
C LEU A 72 1.25 -6.36 3.62
N TYR A 73 1.50 -5.26 4.32
CA TYR A 73 1.30 -5.11 5.75
C TYR A 73 0.27 -4.01 6.04
N GLY A 74 -0.92 -4.38 6.53
CA GLY A 74 -1.95 -3.41 6.95
C GLY A 74 -1.58 -2.65 8.23
N ASN A 75 -0.88 -3.31 9.15
CA ASN A 75 -0.51 -2.78 10.47
C ASN A 75 -1.71 -2.47 11.38
N ASN A 76 -1.94 -1.21 11.77
CA ASN A 76 -2.98 -0.87 12.74
C ASN A 76 -4.15 -0.22 12.03
N GLY A 77 -5.29 -0.89 11.98
CA GLY A 77 -6.35 -0.41 11.11
C GLY A 77 -7.47 -1.38 10.90
N VAL A 78 -8.47 -0.96 10.12
CA VAL A 78 -9.40 -1.90 9.47
C VAL A 78 -9.14 -1.78 7.98
N ASP A 79 -8.11 -2.49 7.54
CA ASP A 79 -7.51 -2.26 6.23
C ASP A 79 -8.18 -3.08 5.13
N VAL A 80 -8.02 -2.59 3.89
CA VAL A 80 -8.38 -3.31 2.66
C VAL A 80 -7.08 -3.64 1.95
N LEU A 81 -6.77 -4.93 1.84
CA LEU A 81 -5.54 -5.40 1.22
C LEU A 81 -5.88 -6.31 0.05
N SER A 82 -5.32 -6.05 -1.11
CA SER A 82 -5.46 -6.91 -2.29
C SER A 82 -4.08 -7.21 -2.83
N GLY A 83 -3.68 -8.49 -2.83
CA GLY A 83 -2.40 -8.89 -3.41
C GLY A 83 -2.40 -8.75 -4.93
N GLY A 84 -3.51 -9.13 -5.57
CA GLY A 84 -3.61 -9.09 -7.02
C GLY A 84 -3.22 -10.44 -7.61
N GLY A 85 -2.41 -10.46 -8.66
CA GLY A 85 -1.97 -11.68 -9.34
C GLY A 85 -0.55 -12.06 -8.94
N GLY A 86 -0.36 -13.27 -8.42
CA GLY A 86 0.96 -13.74 -7.99
C GLY A 86 0.88 -14.51 -6.69
N ASN A 87 2.02 -14.79 -6.07
CA ASN A 87 2.11 -15.47 -4.78
C ASN A 87 2.32 -14.46 -3.65
N ASP A 88 1.21 -13.87 -3.20
CA ASP A 88 1.27 -12.77 -2.25
C ASP A 88 1.37 -13.22 -0.79
N VAL A 89 2.02 -12.38 0.01
CA VAL A 89 2.08 -12.49 1.46
C VAL A 89 1.36 -11.28 2.06
N ILE A 90 0.18 -11.52 2.65
CA ILE A 90 -0.66 -10.44 3.20
C ILE A 90 -0.79 -10.59 4.71
N LEU A 91 -0.35 -9.56 5.44
CA LEU A 91 -0.45 -9.45 6.89
C LEU A 91 -1.34 -8.25 7.26
N GLY A 92 -2.62 -8.53 7.51
CA GLY A 92 -3.61 -7.50 7.83
C GLY A 92 -3.46 -6.76 9.16
N GLY A 93 -2.61 -7.21 10.06
CA GLY A 93 -2.37 -6.54 11.34
C GLY A 93 -3.56 -6.55 12.33
N ASN A 94 -3.62 -5.54 13.20
CA ASN A 94 -4.56 -5.46 14.32
C ASN A 94 -5.87 -4.77 13.93
N GLY A 95 -6.92 -5.57 13.76
CA GLY A 95 -8.24 -5.10 13.32
C GLY A 95 -8.57 -5.74 11.98
N CYS A 96 -9.36 -6.80 12.02
CA CYS A 96 -9.54 -7.72 10.91
C CYS A 96 -9.79 -7.01 9.56
N CYS A 97 -8.93 -7.34 8.61
CA CYS A 97 -8.79 -6.80 7.25
C CYS A 97 -9.71 -7.48 6.23
N HIS A 98 -10.09 -6.76 5.16
CA HIS A 98 -10.70 -7.37 3.95
C HIS A 98 -9.57 -7.75 2.99
N VAL A 99 -9.20 -9.04 2.97
CA VAL A 99 -8.12 -9.55 2.11
C VAL A 99 -8.74 -10.19 0.87
N ASN A 100 -8.37 -9.68 -0.31
CA ASN A 100 -8.64 -10.35 -1.58
C ASN A 100 -7.30 -10.90 -2.11
N SER A 101 -7.12 -12.22 -2.05
CA SER A 101 -6.06 -12.93 -2.74
C SER A 101 -6.66 -13.62 -3.97
N SER A 102 -6.34 -13.17 -5.18
CA SER A 102 -6.69 -13.92 -6.39
C SER A 102 -5.61 -14.98 -6.65
N SER A 103 -6.04 -16.24 -6.74
CA SER A 103 -5.20 -17.39 -7.09
C SER A 103 -4.96 -17.51 -8.59
#